data_AF-A0A060C9I8-F1
#
_entry.id   AF-A0A060C9I8-F1
#
_cell.length_a   1.000
_cell.length_b   1.000
_cell.length_c   1.000
_cell.angle_alpha   90.00
_cell.angle_beta   90.00
_cell.angle_gamma   90.00
#
_symmetry.space_group_name_H-M   'P 1'
#
loop_
_entity.id
_entity.type
_entity.pdbx_description
1 polymer ?
#
loop_
_entity_poly.entity_id
_entity_poly.type
_entity_poly.pdbx_seq_one_letter_code
_entity_poly.pdbx_strand_id
1 'polypeptide(L)' 'MGAAIREGIDVARIHTLVTLGQLGFGSFAPTFGLVAFDARTFERRAKPSLAWLGSIAQELHIPDTQWEAA' A
#
# COMPACT_ATOMS: atom_id res chain seq x y z
N MET A 1 9.11 10.47 1.24
CA MET A 1 9.76 10.09 -0.03
C MET A 1 10.13 11.29 -0.88
N GLY A 2 9.17 11.98 -1.50
CA GLY A 2 9.47 13.09 -2.41
C GLY A 2 10.33 14.19 -1.78
N ALA A 3 10.14 14.48 -0.48
CA ALA A 3 11.01 15.39 0.26
C ALA A 3 12.47 14.89 0.34
N ALA A 4 12.69 13.63 0.74
CA ALA A 4 14.02 13.01 0.82
C ALA A 4 14.75 13.03 -0.54
N ILE A 5 14.06 12.71 -1.63
CA ILE A 5 14.64 12.76 -2.99
C ILE A 5 15.05 14.19 -3.35
N ARG A 6 14.22 15.20 -3.04
CA ARG A 6 14.55 16.61 -3.25
C ARG A 6 15.73 17.09 -2.42
N GLU A 7 15.94 16.48 -1.26
CA GLU A 7 17.08 16.73 -0.37
C GLU A 7 18.35 15.98 -0.82
N GLY A 8 18.32 15.28 -1.96
CA GLY A 8 19.48 14.59 -2.54
C GLY A 8 19.72 13.19 -2.00
N ILE A 9 18.78 12.63 -1.23
CA ILE A 9 18.84 11.23 -0.80
C ILE A 9 18.50 10.34 -2.00
N ASP A 10 19.45 9.50 -2.39
CA ASP A 10 19.23 8.51 -3.45
C ASP A 10 18.29 7.40 -2.97
N VAL A 11 17.07 7.40 -3.49
CA VAL A 11 16.06 6.38 -3.18
C VAL A 11 15.72 5.60 -4.44
N ALA A 12 16.35 4.44 -4.60
CA ALA A 12 16.23 3.63 -5.81
C ALA A 12 14.89 2.89 -5.95
N ARG A 13 14.23 2.49 -4.85
CA ARG A 13 13.03 1.63 -4.88
C ARG A 13 12.09 1.83 -3.69
N ILE A 14 10.81 1.59 -3.93
CA ILE A 14 9.74 1.55 -2.91
C ILE A 14 9.15 0.16 -2.87
N HIS A 15 8.98 -0.38 -1.66
CA HIS A 15 8.26 -1.63 -1.44
C HIS A 15 7.19 -1.40 -0.38
N THR A 16 5.96 -1.79 -0.67
CA THR A 16 4.90 -1.83 0.34
C THR A 16 5.09 -3.04 1.24
N LEU A 17 4.90 -2.84 2.54
CA LEU A 17 4.88 -3.95 3.48
C LEU A 17 3.64 -4.82 3.21
N VAL A 18 3.89 -6.07 2.83
CA VAL A 18 2.97 -7.22 2.63
C VAL A 18 1.93 -7.14 1.49
N THR A 19 1.98 -8.14 0.60
CA THR A 19 1.04 -8.32 -0.53
C THR A 19 -0.21 -9.11 -0.15
N LEU A 20 -0.17 -9.88 0.94
CA LEU A 20 -1.25 -10.74 1.44
C LEU A 20 -1.63 -10.30 2.85
N GLY A 21 -2.93 -10.23 3.15
CA GLY A 21 -3.46 -9.89 4.46
C GLY A 21 -2.76 -10.65 5.56
N GLN A 22 -1.89 -9.98 6.31
CA GLN A 22 -1.25 -10.57 7.49
C GLN A 22 -2.08 -10.19 8.71
N LEU A 23 -2.26 -11.16 9.60
CA LEU A 23 -2.87 -10.98 10.91
C LEU A 23 -2.03 -9.98 11.70
N GLY A 24 -2.64 -8.90 12.18
CA GLY A 24 -1.94 -7.95 13.03
C GLY A 24 -1.61 -8.62 14.36
N PHE A 25 -0.33 -8.94 14.58
CA PHE A 25 0.25 -9.33 15.87
C PHE A 25 -0.66 -10.19 16.76
N GLY A 26 -1.15 -11.32 16.24
CA GLY A 26 -1.98 -12.28 17.00
C GLY A 26 -3.49 -12.07 16.93
N SER A 27 -4.01 -11.18 16.07
CA SER A 27 -5.45 -10.97 15.87
C SER A 27 -5.86 -10.95 14.38
N PHE A 28 -7.11 -11.33 14.09
CA PHE A 28 -7.75 -11.18 12.77
C PHE A 28 -8.34 -9.77 12.52
N ALA A 29 -8.11 -8.82 13.42
CA ALA A 29 -8.48 -7.41 13.26
C ALA A 29 -7.40 -6.66 12.43
N PRO A 30 -7.65 -5.39 12.03
CA PRO A 30 -7.34 -4.82 10.70
C PRO A 30 -6.05 -5.34 10.05
N THR A 31 -6.19 -5.87 8.83
CA THR A 31 -5.10 -6.49 8.07
C THR A 31 -4.25 -5.46 7.32
N PHE A 32 -2.95 -5.52 7.54
CA PHE A 32 -1.96 -4.90 6.65
C PHE A 32 -2.06 -5.55 5.25
N GLY A 33 -1.73 -4.80 4.21
CA GLY A 33 -1.57 -5.30 2.85
C GLY A 33 -2.71 -4.98 1.88
N LEU A 34 -2.38 -5.13 0.59
CA LEU A 34 -3.18 -4.68 -0.55
C LEU A 34 -4.24 -5.69 -1.03
N VAL A 35 -4.12 -6.95 -0.60
CA VAL A 35 -5.06 -8.03 -0.91
C VAL A 35 -5.61 -8.59 0.40
N ALA A 36 -6.93 -8.49 0.58
CA ALA A 36 -7.64 -9.19 1.64
C ALA A 36 -7.82 -10.66 1.27
N PHE A 37 -7.99 -11.53 2.26
CA PHE A 37 -8.41 -12.91 2.03
C PHE A 37 -9.55 -13.27 2.97
N ASP A 38 -10.43 -14.16 2.52
CA ASP A 38 -11.44 -14.78 3.38
C ASP A 38 -10.80 -15.93 4.17
N ALA A 39 -10.93 -15.92 5.50
CA ALA A 39 -10.23 -16.88 6.37
C ALA A 39 -10.81 -18.31 6.33
N ARG A 40 -11.99 -18.51 5.75
CA ARG A 40 -12.66 -19.82 5.66
C ARG A 40 -12.47 -20.47 4.29
N THR A 41 -12.43 -19.66 3.25
CA THR A 41 -12.40 -20.10 1.84
C THR A 41 -11.09 -19.79 1.15
N PHE A 42 -10.23 -18.94 1.74
CA PHE A 42 -8.98 -18.44 1.18
C PHE A 42 -9.13 -17.65 -0.13
N GLU A 43 -10.36 -17.26 -0.50
CA GLU A 43 -10.60 -16.36 -1.63
C GLU A 43 -9.86 -15.03 -1.41
N ARG A 44 -9.19 -14.53 -2.44
CA ARG A 44 -8.41 -13.29 -2.40
C ARG A 44 -9.20 -12.16 -3.04
N ARG A 45 -9.29 -11.03 -2.36
CA ARG A 45 -9.94 -9.83 -2.88
C ARG A 45 -8.98 -8.64 -2.86
N ALA A 46 -8.77 -8.05 -4.02
CA ALA A 46 -8.02 -6.81 -4.14
C ALA A 46 -8.70 -5.69 -3.34
N LYS A 47 -7.95 -4.97 -2.51
CA LYS A 47 -8.44 -3.74 -1.86
C LYS A 47 -8.31 -2.57 -2.85
N PRO A 48 -9.11 -1.50 -2.72
CA PRO A 48 -8.98 -0.30 -3.56
C PRO A 48 -7.57 0.30 -3.56
N SER A 49 -6.85 0.19 -2.44
CA SER A 49 -5.45 0.63 -2.34
C SER A 49 -4.49 -0.11 -3.28
N LEU A 50 -4.79 -1.35 -3.68
CA LEU A 50 -4.01 -2.07 -4.70
C LEU A 50 -4.14 -1.40 -6.07
N ALA A 51 -5.36 -1.02 -6.46
CA ALA A 51 -5.61 -0.35 -7.73
C ALA A 51 -4.96 1.04 -7.75
N TRP A 52 -5.08 1.79 -6.65
CA TRP A 52 -4.42 3.08 -6.49
C TRP A 52 -2.89 2.98 -6.61
N LEU A 53 -2.27 2.04 -5.88
CA LEU A 53 -0.82 1.84 -6.00
C LEU A 53 -0.41 1.38 -7.42
N GLY A 54 -1.24 0.53 -8.04
CA GLY A 54 -1.06 0.09 -9.42
C GLY A 54 -1.02 1.28 -10.40
N SER A 55 -1.93 2.24 -10.26
CA SER A 55 -1.94 3.45 -11.10
C SER A 55 -0.68 4.28 -10.93
N ILE A 56 -0.20 4.47 -9.70
CA ILE A 56 1.06 5.20 -9.43
C ILE A 56 2.24 4.50 -10.11
N ALA A 57 2.31 3.18 -10.03
CA ALA A 57 3.39 2.41 -10.64
C ALA A 57 3.34 2.46 -12.17
N GLN A 58 2.15 2.47 -12.76
CA GLN A 58 1.97 2.58 -14.22
C GLN A 58 2.29 3.97 -14.76
N GLU A 59 1.83 5.01 -14.06
CA GLU A 59 2.00 6.41 -14.48
C GLU A 59 3.35 6.98 -14.04
N LEU A 60 4.07 6.30 -13.15
CA LEU A 60 5.27 6.78 -12.46
C LEU A 60 5.05 8.16 -11.83
N HIS A 61 3.84 8.40 -11.38
CA HIS A 61 3.36 9.67 -10.88
C HIS A 61 2.60 9.45 -9.58
N ILE A 62 2.99 10.20 -8.55
CA ILE A 62 2.25 10.24 -7.30
C ILE A 62 1.29 11.43 -7.42
N PRO A 63 -0.03 11.22 -7.43
CA PRO A 63 -0.98 12.31 -7.56
C PRO A 63 -0.86 13.27 -6.37
N ASP A 64 -1.09 14.56 -6.64
CA ASP A 64 -1.18 15.59 -5.62
C ASP A 64 -2.40 15.35 -4.73
N THR A 65 -2.24 14.50 -3.71
CA THR A 65 -3.26 14.28 -2.70
C THR A 65 -3.18 15.42 -1.67
N GLN A 66 -4.19 16.26 -1.66
CA GLN A 66 -4.42 17.20 -0.57
C GLN A 66 -4.95 16.39 0.62
N TRP A 67 -4.07 16.07 1.56
CA TRP A 67 -4.49 15.50 2.84
C TRP A 67 -4.96 16.64 3.73
N GLU A 68 -6.27 16.86 3.79
CA GLU A 68 -6.87 17.68 4.84
C GLU A 68 -6.88 16.85 6.12
N ALA A 69 -5.98 17.19 7.06
CA ALA A 69 -6.02 16.61 8.40
C ALA A 69 -7.28 17.16 9.10
N ALA A 70 -8.31 16.31 9.22
CA ALA A 70 -9.46 16.54 10.10
C ALA A 70 -9.08 16.37 11.57
#